data_AF-A0A958GSP1-F1
#
_entry.id   AF-A0A958GSP1-F1
#
_cell.length_a   1.000
_cell.length_b   1.000
_cell.length_c   1.000
_cell.angle_alpha   90.00
_cell.angle_beta   90.00
_cell.angle_gamma   90.00
#
_symmetry.space_group_name_H-M   'P 1'
#
loop_
_entity.id
_entity.type
_entity.pdbx_description
1 polymer ?
#
loop_
_entity_poly.entity_id
_entity_poly.type
_entity_poly.pdbx_seq_one_letter_code
_entity_poly.pdbx_strand_id
1 'polypeptide(L)'
;IFIYDQNGLLDFVCQKLHDRQVEYIDLATWGYVPPNFLGSAVVSATFWEHDVFDPSGNFARNLVGLGGVVVERIGARQGEPDIPGDESKAFEAVPVFDHFGPEGWLGEAPRCPGQPGWNP
;
A
#
# COMPACT_ATOMS: atom_id res chain seq x y z
N ILE A 1 -1.77 0.03 4.58
CA ILE A 1 -0.31 -0.04 4.33
C ILE A 1 0.37 0.02 5.66
N PHE A 2 1.15 -0.99 5.99
CA PHE A 2 1.86 -1.14 7.25
C PHE A 2 3.34 -0.91 7.00
N ILE A 3 4.00 -0.14 7.87
CA ILE A 3 5.44 0.17 7.76
C ILE A 3 6.17 -0.49 8.93
N TYR A 4 7.25 -1.18 8.62
CA TYR A 4 8.06 -1.93 9.56
C TYR A 4 9.51 -1.48 9.52
N ASP A 5 10.15 -1.43 10.69
CA ASP A 5 11.61 -1.34 10.85
C ASP A 5 12.17 -2.60 11.52
N GLN A 6 13.43 -2.55 11.95
CA GLN A 6 14.07 -3.67 12.66
C GLN A 6 13.44 -3.98 14.04
N ASN A 7 12.71 -3.04 14.62
CA ASN A 7 12.08 -3.16 15.94
C ASN A 7 10.61 -3.60 15.85
N GLY A 8 9.98 -3.54 14.67
CA GLY A 8 8.63 -4.04 14.42
C GLY A 8 7.78 -3.08 13.61
N LEU A 9 6.45 -3.14 13.81
CA LEU A 9 5.50 -2.23 13.18
C LEU A 9 5.71 -0.81 13.72
N LEU A 10 5.97 0.15 12.83
CA LEU A 10 6.06 1.56 13.17
C LEU A 10 4.68 2.22 13.18
N ASP A 11 3.96 2.08 12.08
CA ASP A 11 2.63 2.71 11.88
C ASP A 11 1.92 2.08 10.67
N PHE A 12 0.65 2.44 10.48
CA PHE A 12 -0.12 2.10 9.30
C PHE A 12 -0.97 3.27 8.79
N VAL A 13 -1.19 3.29 7.47
CA VAL A 13 -2.19 4.17 6.83
C VAL A 13 -3.24 3.33 6.12
N CYS A 14 -4.49 3.77 6.20
CA CYS A 14 -5.59 3.26 5.40
C CYS A 14 -5.89 4.22 4.26
N GLN A 15 -6.13 3.67 3.06
CA GLN A 15 -6.58 4.41 1.89
C GLN A 15 -7.71 3.63 1.22
N LYS A 16 -8.64 4.34 0.59
CA LYS A 16 -9.64 3.74 -0.30
C LYS A 16 -9.17 3.88 -1.73
N LEU A 17 -9.12 2.76 -2.45
CA LEU A 17 -8.80 2.71 -3.88
C LEU A 17 -10.07 2.33 -4.68
N HIS A 18 -10.24 2.93 -5.85
CA HIS A 18 -11.27 2.57 -6.83
C HIS A 18 -10.75 1.52 -7.84
N ASP A 19 -11.66 0.94 -8.63
CA ASP A 19 -11.30 0.02 -9.73
C ASP A 19 -10.28 0.70 -10.67
N ARG A 20 -9.18 -0.02 -10.95
CA ARG A 20 -8.05 0.42 -11.80
C ARG A 20 -7.43 1.77 -11.40
N GLN A 21 -7.54 2.16 -10.12
CA GLN A 21 -6.87 3.35 -9.61
C GLN A 21 -5.44 3.03 -9.14
N VAL A 22 -4.53 3.98 -9.38
CA VAL A 22 -3.20 4.03 -8.78
C VAL A 22 -3.17 5.21 -7.82
N GLU A 23 -2.73 4.97 -6.58
CA GLU A 23 -2.55 6.00 -5.57
C GLU A 23 -1.07 6.24 -5.31
N TYR A 24 -0.66 7.50 -5.21
CA TYR A 24 0.71 7.89 -4.87
C TYR A 24 0.75 8.36 -3.44
N ILE A 25 1.64 7.77 -2.66
CA ILE A 25 1.81 8.10 -1.24
C ILE A 25 3.21 8.64 -1.05
N ASP A 26 3.29 9.91 -0.66
CA ASP A 26 4.56 10.55 -0.33
C ASP A 26 4.94 10.24 1.12
N LEU A 27 5.76 9.20 1.29
CA LEU A 27 6.27 8.78 2.59
C LEU A 27 7.17 9.84 3.24
N ALA A 28 7.76 10.76 2.48
CA ALA A 28 8.62 11.81 3.05
C ALA A 28 7.83 12.82 3.90
N THR A 29 6.51 12.88 3.73
CA THR A 29 5.62 13.67 4.58
C THR A 29 5.36 13.00 5.94
N TRP A 30 5.72 11.72 6.10
CA TRP A 30 5.49 10.96 7.32
C TRP A 30 6.71 11.09 8.23
N GLY A 31 6.55 11.73 9.39
CA GLY A 31 7.66 12.07 10.29
C GLY A 31 8.47 10.88 10.84
N TYR A 32 8.03 9.65 10.62
CA TYR A 32 8.69 8.42 11.03
C TYR A 32 9.35 7.63 9.88
N VAL A 33 9.25 8.11 8.63
CA VAL A 33 9.97 7.53 7.47
C VAL A 33 11.04 8.53 7.02
N PRO A 34 12.22 8.56 7.66
CA PRO A 34 13.29 9.47 7.28
C PRO A 34 13.91 9.12 5.92
N PRO A 35 14.64 10.04 5.28
CA PRO A 35 15.50 9.70 4.14
C PRO A 35 16.45 8.55 4.49
N ASN A 36 16.68 7.63 3.54
CA ASN A 36 17.46 6.40 3.74
C ASN A 36 16.87 5.43 4.79
N PHE A 37 15.55 5.49 5.02
CA PHE A 37 14.85 4.51 5.87
C PHE A 37 15.12 3.08 5.39
N LEU A 38 15.60 2.24 6.31
CA LEU A 38 15.77 0.82 6.09
C LEU A 38 14.65 0.06 6.78
N GLY A 39 13.72 -0.46 6.00
CA GLY A 39 12.58 -1.20 6.51
C GLY A 39 11.79 -1.86 5.39
N SER A 40 10.57 -2.25 5.70
CA SER A 40 9.66 -2.88 4.75
C SER A 40 8.25 -2.31 4.87
N ALA A 41 7.54 -2.28 3.75
CA ALA A 41 6.12 -1.93 3.73
C ALA A 41 5.30 -3.14 3.29
N VAL A 42 4.17 -3.38 3.96
CA VAL A 42 3.16 -4.37 3.56
C VAL A 42 1.90 -3.63 3.12
N VAL A 43 1.52 -3.81 1.85
CA VAL A 43 0.26 -3.30 1.32
C VAL A 43 -0.75 -4.44 1.38
N SER A 44 -1.80 -4.25 2.18
CA SER A 44 -2.86 -5.24 2.37
C SER A 44 -4.21 -4.61 2.10
N ALA A 45 -5.09 -5.37 1.44
CA ALA A 45 -6.50 -5.02 1.29
C ALA A 45 -7.25 -5.61 2.49
N THR A 46 -7.89 -4.77 3.27
CA THR A 46 -8.73 -5.20 4.40
C THR A 46 -10.17 -5.48 4.00
N PHE A 47 -10.61 -4.91 2.87
CA PHE A 47 -11.94 -5.06 2.30
C PHE A 47 -11.91 -4.71 0.81
N TRP A 48 -12.70 -5.42 0.01
CA TRP A 48 -12.87 -5.16 -1.42
C TRP A 48 -14.20 -5.74 -1.92
N GLU A 49 -14.78 -5.10 -2.92
CA GLU A 49 -15.98 -5.56 -3.62
C GLU A 49 -15.72 -5.43 -5.12
N HIS A 50 -15.39 -6.56 -5.75
CA HIS A 50 -15.02 -6.68 -7.15
C HIS A 50 -15.59 -7.98 -7.72
N ASP A 51 -16.91 -7.98 -7.83
CA ASP A 51 -17.67 -9.14 -8.26
C ASP A 51 -17.44 -9.41 -9.74
N VAL A 52 -16.98 -10.63 -10.02
CA VAL A 52 -16.85 -11.18 -11.36
C VAL A 52 -18.03 -12.09 -11.60
N PHE A 53 -18.74 -11.85 -12.71
CA PHE A 53 -19.87 -12.67 -13.15
C PHE A 53 -19.47 -13.59 -14.30
N ASP A 54 -20.08 -14.76 -14.37
CA ASP A 54 -19.95 -15.67 -15.52
C ASP A 54 -20.73 -15.15 -16.75
N PRO A 55 -20.57 -15.75 -17.95
CA PRO A 55 -21.32 -15.35 -19.13
C PRO A 55 -22.85 -15.48 -19.02
N SER A 56 -23.35 -16.24 -18.03
CA SER A 56 -24.78 -16.40 -17.74
C SER A 56 -25.29 -15.36 -16.73
N GLY A 57 -24.42 -14.48 -16.22
CA GLY A 57 -24.75 -13.45 -15.25
C GLY A 57 -24.73 -13.92 -13.78
N ASN A 58 -24.28 -15.14 -13.49
CA ASN A 58 -24.16 -15.60 -12.11
C ASN A 58 -22.86 -15.10 -11.48
N PHE A 59 -22.88 -14.80 -10.18
CA PHE A 59 -21.67 -14.49 -9.43
C PHE A 59 -20.69 -15.66 -9.51
N ALA A 60 -19.46 -15.37 -9.92
CA ALA A 60 -18.39 -16.36 -10.04
C ALA A 60 -17.37 -16.23 -8.90
N ARG A 61 -16.89 -15.01 -8.60
CA ARG A 61 -15.83 -14.75 -7.61
C ARG A 61 -15.69 -13.26 -7.29
N ASN A 62 -15.16 -12.94 -6.12
CA ASN A 62 -14.75 -11.59 -5.74
C ASN A 62 -13.21 -11.53 -5.71
N LEU A 63 -12.60 -10.81 -6.65
CA LEU A 63 -11.14 -10.81 -6.83
C LEU A 63 -10.50 -9.49 -6.42
N VAL A 64 -9.36 -9.58 -5.74
CA VAL A 64 -8.45 -8.46 -5.50
C VAL A 64 -7.04 -8.84 -5.92
N GLY A 65 -6.38 -7.90 -6.56
CA GLY A 65 -4.94 -7.97 -6.82
C GLY A 65 -4.33 -6.65 -6.42
N LEU A 66 -3.28 -6.69 -5.62
CA LEU A 66 -2.49 -5.52 -5.25
C LEU A 66 -1.10 -5.67 -5.84
N GLY A 67 -0.62 -4.58 -6.43
CA GLY A 67 0.76 -4.40 -6.83
C GLY A 67 1.29 -3.12 -6.19
N GLY A 68 2.60 -3.07 -5.97
CA GLY A 68 3.25 -1.90 -5.41
C GLY A 68 4.60 -1.69 -6.06
N VAL A 69 4.97 -0.42 -6.19
CA VAL A 69 6.33 -0.01 -6.58
C VAL A 69 6.75 1.06 -5.60
N VAL A 70 7.91 0.86 -4.98
CA VAL A 70 8.55 1.89 -4.16
C VAL A 70 9.52 2.64 -5.06
N VAL A 71 9.46 3.97 -5.04
CA VAL A 71 10.38 4.84 -5.77
C VAL A 71 11.10 5.72 -4.77
N GLU A 72 12.42 5.71 -4.81
CA GLU A 72 13.25 6.67 -4.09
C GLU A 72 13.88 7.62 -5.10
N ARG A 73 13.84 8.92 -4.81
CA ARG A 73 14.56 9.94 -5.56
C ARG A 73 15.63 10.59 -4.69
N ILE A 74 16.79 10.85 -5.27
CA ILE A 74 17.88 11.59 -4.67
C ILE A 74 18.11 12.89 -5.47
N GLY A 75 18.24 14.02 -4.79
CA GLY A 75 18.46 15.32 -5.45
C GLY A 75 17.17 16.08 -5.73
N ALA A 76 16.86 16.31 -7.01
CA ALA A 76 15.81 17.22 -7.46
C ALA A 76 14.39 16.67 -7.21
N ARG A 77 13.47 17.56 -6.81
CA ARG A 77 12.03 17.24 -6.68
C ARG A 77 11.35 17.22 -8.05
N GLN A 78 10.17 16.62 -8.12
CA GLN A 78 9.36 16.64 -9.34
C GLN A 78 9.09 18.08 -9.79
N GLY A 79 9.58 18.44 -10.99
CA GLY A 79 9.44 19.78 -11.57
C GLY A 79 10.66 20.70 -11.42
N GLU A 80 11.71 20.25 -10.73
CA GLU A 80 13.01 20.95 -10.66
C GLU A 80 13.93 20.55 -11.84
N PRO A 81 15.00 21.34 -12.12
CA PRO A 81 15.96 21.00 -13.16
C PRO A 81 16.65 19.66 -12.90
N ASP A 82 16.74 18.82 -13.94
CA ASP A 82 17.40 17.52 -13.96
C ASP A 82 18.89 17.65 -13.59
N ILE A 83 19.35 16.85 -12.64
CA ILE A 83 20.75 16.76 -12.19
C ILE A 83 21.38 15.54 -12.87
N PRO A 84 22.58 15.66 -13.47
CA PRO A 84 23.24 14.52 -14.10
C PRO A 84 23.46 13.34 -13.13
N GLY A 85 22.91 12.17 -13.43
CA GLY A 85 23.11 10.92 -12.69
C GLY A 85 21.85 10.05 -12.61
N ASP A 86 21.94 8.92 -11.92
CA ASP A 86 20.76 8.10 -11.58
C ASP A 86 20.03 8.75 -10.40
N GLU A 87 19.05 9.60 -10.70
CA GLU A 87 18.30 10.34 -9.68
C GLU A 87 17.21 9.52 -8.99
N SER A 88 16.88 8.34 -9.52
CA SER A 88 15.80 7.52 -8.98
C SER A 88 16.11 6.04 -9.04
N LYS A 89 15.65 5.33 -8.01
CA LYS A 89 15.64 3.87 -7.96
C LYS A 89 14.24 3.39 -7.63
N ALA A 90 13.86 2.26 -8.19
CA ALA A 90 12.55 1.67 -7.98
C ALA A 90 12.67 0.19 -7.62
N PHE A 91 11.79 -0.26 -6.72
CA PHE A 91 11.71 -1.65 -6.29
C PHE A 91 10.27 -2.12 -6.45
N GLU A 92 10.09 -3.23 -7.16
CA GLU A 92 8.80 -3.90 -7.27
C GLU A 92 8.48 -4.64 -5.97
N ALA A 93 7.24 -4.55 -5.52
CA ALA A 93 6.74 -5.37 -4.43
C ALA A 93 6.43 -6.79 -4.92
N VAL A 94 6.81 -7.79 -4.11
CA VAL A 94 6.46 -9.18 -4.38
C VAL A 94 5.15 -9.55 -3.67
N PRO A 95 4.20 -10.22 -4.34
CA PRO A 95 2.96 -10.63 -3.71
C PRO A 95 3.23 -11.75 -2.70
N VAL A 96 2.62 -11.64 -1.53
CA VAL A 96 2.70 -12.63 -0.46
C VAL A 96 1.29 -13.10 -0.13
N PHE A 97 1.07 -14.41 -0.16
CA PHE A 97 -0.22 -15.05 0.07
C PHE A 97 -0.21 -15.79 1.41
N ASP A 98 -1.37 -15.86 2.07
CA ASP A 98 -1.62 -16.71 3.25
C ASP A 98 -0.62 -16.55 4.43
N HIS A 99 0.00 -15.39 4.57
CA HIS A 99 0.99 -15.10 5.63
C HIS A 99 0.62 -13.96 6.57
N PHE A 100 -0.40 -13.18 6.22
CA PHE A 100 -0.87 -12.10 7.07
C PHE A 100 -2.22 -12.51 7.67
N GLY A 101 -2.21 -12.93 8.94
CA GLY A 101 -3.41 -12.89 9.77
C GLY A 101 -3.79 -11.43 10.09
N PRO A 102 -4.93 -11.17 10.76
CA PRO A 102 -5.13 -9.85 11.37
C PRO A 102 -3.89 -9.56 12.20
N GLU A 103 -3.17 -8.48 11.89
CA GLU A 103 -1.87 -8.20 12.50
C GLU A 103 -2.00 -8.24 14.03
N GLY A 104 -1.48 -9.33 14.61
CA GLY A 104 -1.86 -9.87 15.92
C GLY A 104 -1.54 -9.01 17.13
N TRP A 105 -1.10 -7.76 16.94
CA TRP A 105 -0.88 -6.79 18.01
C TRP A 105 -2.09 -5.87 18.27
N LEU A 106 -2.98 -5.67 17.28
CA LEU A 106 -4.16 -4.81 17.43
C LEU A 106 -5.42 -5.58 17.87
N GLY A 107 -5.42 -6.91 17.77
CA GLY A 107 -6.59 -7.75 18.06
C GLY A 107 -7.74 -7.66 17.04
N GLU A 108 -7.73 -6.65 16.15
CA GLU A 108 -8.71 -6.42 15.09
C GLU A 108 -8.01 -5.80 13.86
N ALA A 109 -8.51 -6.08 12.66
CA ALA A 109 -8.03 -5.42 11.44
C ALA A 109 -8.35 -3.91 11.51
N PRO A 110 -7.50 -3.01 10.99
CA PRO A 110 -7.73 -1.59 11.06
C PRO A 110 -9.02 -1.20 10.32
N ARG A 111 -9.82 -0.31 10.93
CA ARG A 111 -11.03 0.24 10.31
C ARG A 111 -10.67 1.29 9.27
N CYS A 112 -10.61 0.88 8.02
CA CYS A 112 -10.21 1.73 6.91
C CYS A 112 -11.43 2.41 6.23
N PRO A 113 -11.24 3.59 5.60
CA PRO A 113 -12.27 4.21 4.78
C PRO A 113 -12.78 3.26 3.70
N GLY A 114 -14.10 3.19 3.54
CA GLY A 114 -14.75 2.32 2.56
C GLY A 114 -15.06 0.91 3.05
N GLN A 115 -14.68 0.53 4.27
CA GLN A 115 -15.16 -0.70 4.90
C GLN A 115 -16.64 -0.58 5.35
N PRO A 116 -17.40 -1.69 5.36
CA PRO A 116 -18.73 -1.71 5.97
C PRO A 116 -18.67 -1.26 7.44
N GLY A 117 -19.52 -0.30 7.81
CA GLY A 117 -19.59 0.22 9.19
C GLY A 117 -18.50 1.25 9.55
N TRP A 118 -17.69 1.71 8.59
CA TRP A 118 -16.82 2.87 8.80
C TRP A 118 -17.67 4.15 8.95
N ASN A 119 -17.46 4.87 10.06
CA ASN A 119 -18.07 6.18 10.32
C ASN A 119 -16.93 7.22 10.39
N PRO A 120 -16.93 8.26 9.53
CA PRO A 120 -15.83 9.21 9.40
C PRO A 120 -15.45 9.95 10.69
#